data_AF-A0A6N7I6V1-F1
#
_entry.id   AF-A0A6N7I6V1-F1
#
_cell.length_a   1.000
_cell.length_b   1.000
_cell.length_c   1.000
_cell.angle_alpha   90.00
_cell.angle_beta   90.00
_cell.angle_gamma   90.00
#
_symmetry.space_group_name_H-M   'P 1'
#
loop_
_entity.id
_entity.type
_entity.pdbx_description
1 polymer ?
#
loop_
_entity_poly.entity_id
_entity_poly.type
_entity_poly.pdbx_seq_one_letter_code
_entity_poly.pdbx_strand_id
1 'polypeptide(L)'
;MSPSWRRLWVGGRRLPFDPWKAVVVALLVGAVVVVVGWVLLSSRLLVVRQIQVAGEHRVAGAELVEAAQVRLGTPLIHVEPGAVERRVEGIRQVESARVERRWPSTLRITVAERTPVAAARDGSGYQLVDRFGVVVTSARRRPSGMPLVDIDNLSATDPSTRAALAVVDALPGAVLRKVSVVSAPSPTEVNLRLKDGRHVEWGSPERSAEKARTLAILMKRDAQVYDVSSPEVATTQ
;
A
#
# COMPACT_ATOMS: atom_id res chain seq x y z
N MET A 1 -34.61 -26.23 82.04
CA MET A 1 -34.08 -24.90 81.64
C MET A 1 -32.57 -24.97 81.81
N SER A 2 -31.69 -24.87 80.82
CA SER A 2 -31.74 -24.44 79.42
C SER A 2 -30.66 -25.21 78.64
N PRO A 3 -30.92 -25.68 77.41
CA PRO A 3 -29.90 -26.27 76.57
C PRO A 3 -29.36 -25.27 75.54
N SER A 4 -28.18 -25.60 74.98
CA SER A 4 -27.73 -25.26 73.61
C SER A 4 -27.24 -23.81 73.38
N TRP A 5 -26.19 -23.48 72.63
CA TRP A 5 -25.41 -24.13 71.58
C TRP A 5 -23.99 -23.54 71.59
N ARG A 6 -22.94 -24.35 71.42
CA ARG A 6 -21.62 -23.83 71.01
C ARG A 6 -21.30 -24.35 69.61
N ARG A 7 -21.35 -23.43 68.64
CA ARG A 7 -20.89 -23.64 67.26
C ARG A 7 -19.40 -23.97 67.29
N LEU A 8 -19.05 -25.18 66.91
CA LEU A 8 -17.68 -25.52 66.53
C LEU A 8 -17.43 -24.95 65.14
N TRP A 9 -16.71 -23.84 65.10
CA TRP A 9 -16.10 -23.33 63.88
C TRP A 9 -15.11 -24.38 63.36
N VAL A 10 -15.42 -24.99 62.22
CA VAL A 10 -14.46 -25.77 61.45
C VAL A 10 -13.47 -24.77 60.85
N GLY A 11 -12.36 -24.54 61.54
CA GLY A 11 -11.21 -23.83 61.02
C GLY A 11 -10.69 -24.56 59.79
N GLY A 12 -10.99 -24.03 58.60
CA GLY A 12 -10.34 -24.48 57.38
C GLY A 12 -8.83 -24.35 57.54
N ARG A 13 -8.13 -25.50 57.52
CA ARG A 13 -6.66 -25.53 57.49
C ARG A 13 -6.22 -24.79 56.23
N ARG A 14 -5.85 -23.52 56.38
CA ARG A 14 -5.06 -22.81 55.39
C ARG A 14 -3.71 -23.52 55.38
N LEU A 15 -3.42 -24.27 54.32
CA LEU A 15 -2.10 -24.87 54.12
C LEU A 15 -1.06 -23.75 54.30
N PRO A 16 -0.04 -23.93 55.15
CA PRO A 16 0.98 -22.92 55.35
C PRO A 16 1.77 -22.82 54.05
N PHE A 17 1.49 -21.78 53.26
CA PHE A 17 2.34 -21.42 52.14
C PHE A 17 3.67 -20.97 52.73
N ASP A 18 4.66 -21.85 52.66
CA ASP A 18 6.04 -21.53 52.99
C ASP A 18 6.58 -20.60 51.90
N PRO A 19 6.75 -19.30 52.20
CA PRO A 19 7.12 -18.31 51.18
C PRO A 19 8.48 -18.64 50.55
N TRP A 20 9.37 -19.34 51.27
CA TRP A 20 10.66 -19.77 50.75
C TRP A 20 10.53 -20.85 49.66
N LYS A 21 9.64 -21.84 49.85
CA LYS A 21 9.38 -22.87 48.84
C LYS A 21 8.76 -22.26 47.58
N ALA A 22 7.86 -21.29 47.74
CA ALA A 22 7.29 -20.56 46.62
C ALA A 22 8.36 -19.78 45.84
N VAL A 23 9.31 -19.13 46.52
CA VAL A 23 10.44 -18.42 45.89
C VAL A 23 11.36 -19.40 45.14
N VAL A 24 11.72 -20.54 45.74
CA VAL A 24 12.57 -21.54 45.09
C VAL A 24 11.90 -22.11 43.84
N VAL A 25 10.61 -22.44 43.92
CA VAL A 25 9.84 -22.92 42.77
C VAL A 25 9.76 -21.84 41.69
N ALA A 26 9.51 -20.58 42.05
CA ALA A 26 9.47 -19.47 41.10
C ALA A 26 10.82 -19.26 40.39
N LEU A 27 11.94 -19.34 41.13
CA LEU A 27 13.28 -19.25 40.56
C LEU A 27 13.59 -20.43 39.62
N LEU A 28 13.23 -21.66 40.01
CA LEU A 28 13.39 -22.83 39.15
C LEU A 28 12.58 -22.73 37.86
N VAL A 29 11.32 -22.30 37.96
CA VAL A 29 10.47 -22.07 36.78
C VAL A 29 11.07 -20.97 35.90
N GLY A 30 11.52 -19.86 36.49
CA GLY A 30 12.20 -18.79 35.76
C GLY A 30 13.47 -19.27 35.04
N ALA A 31 14.30 -20.08 35.71
CA ALA A 31 15.49 -20.67 35.11
C ALA A 31 15.15 -21.60 33.93
N VAL A 32 14.13 -22.45 34.08
CA VAL A 32 13.66 -23.33 32.98
C VAL A 32 13.17 -22.50 31.79
N VAL A 33 12.39 -21.44 32.02
CA VAL A 33 11.92 -20.54 30.94
C VAL A 33 13.09 -19.88 30.22
N VAL A 34 14.11 -19.42 30.96
CA VAL A 34 15.33 -18.82 30.37
C VAL A 34 16.10 -19.84 29.54
N VAL A 35 16.31 -21.06 30.05
CA VAL A 35 17.03 -22.12 29.33
C VAL A 35 16.26 -22.55 28.08
N VAL A 36 14.94 -22.75 28.17
CA VAL A 36 14.11 -23.09 27.01
C VAL A 36 14.12 -21.96 25.98
N GLY A 37 13.97 -20.71 26.42
CA GLY A 37 14.08 -19.53 25.56
C GLY A 37 15.44 -19.48 24.85
N TRP A 38 16.54 -19.67 25.58
CA TRP A 38 17.89 -19.72 25.03
C TRP A 38 18.06 -20.85 23.99
N VAL A 39 17.62 -22.06 24.31
CA VAL A 39 17.72 -23.20 23.38
C VAL A 39 16.89 -22.94 22.13
N LEU A 40 15.67 -22.44 22.24
CA LEU A 40 14.82 -22.12 21.08
C LEU A 40 15.43 -21.02 20.22
N LEU A 41 15.97 -19.96 20.83
CA LEU A 41 16.63 -18.84 20.13
C LEU A 41 17.98 -19.24 19.52
N SER A 42 18.72 -20.13 20.16
CA SER A 42 20.00 -20.66 19.67
C SER A 42 19.81 -21.79 18.64
N SER A 43 18.64 -22.43 18.65
CA SER A 43 18.31 -23.49 17.70
C SER A 43 17.96 -22.94 16.32
N ARG A 44 18.24 -23.75 15.29
CA ARG A 44 17.82 -23.48 13.89
C ARG A 44 16.30 -23.65 13.68
N LEU A 45 15.49 -23.73 14.73
CA LEU A 45 14.04 -23.94 14.62
C LEU A 45 13.31 -22.63 14.29
N LEU A 46 13.83 -21.49 14.75
CA LEU A 46 13.20 -20.17 14.66
C LEU A 46 13.88 -19.22 13.66
N VAL A 47 14.56 -19.78 12.68
CA VAL A 47 15.30 -19.02 11.65
C VAL A 47 14.54 -19.00 10.33
N VAL A 48 14.81 -17.98 9.51
CA VAL A 48 14.30 -17.89 8.14
C VAL A 48 14.85 -19.05 7.32
N ARG A 49 14.01 -20.03 7.01
CA ARG A 49 14.31 -21.15 6.12
C ARG A 49 13.78 -20.92 4.72
N GLN A 50 12.69 -20.17 4.63
CA GLN A 50 12.02 -19.87 3.37
C GLN A 50 11.58 -18.41 3.35
N ILE A 51 11.75 -17.79 2.19
CA ILE A 51 11.15 -16.49 1.88
C ILE A 51 10.06 -16.77 0.84
N GLN A 52 8.82 -16.40 1.17
CA GLN A 52 7.67 -16.53 0.28
C GLN A 52 7.31 -15.15 -0.24
N VAL A 53 7.21 -15.02 -1.55
CA VAL A 53 6.76 -13.80 -2.22
C VAL A 53 5.34 -14.02 -2.74
N ALA A 54 4.50 -12.99 -2.63
CA ALA A 54 3.15 -12.99 -3.15
C ALA A 54 2.79 -11.61 -3.73
N GLY A 55 1.92 -11.59 -4.74
CA GLY A 55 1.45 -10.36 -5.38
C GLY A 55 2.36 -9.86 -6.51
N GLU A 56 3.43 -10.58 -6.80
CA GLU A 56 4.29 -10.34 -7.95
C GLU A 56 3.60 -10.77 -9.26
N HIS A 57 3.73 -9.93 -10.29
CA HIS A 57 3.20 -10.18 -11.63
C HIS A 57 4.22 -9.78 -12.70
N ARG A 58 4.79 -8.57 -12.59
CA ARG A 58 5.81 -8.03 -13.49
C ARG A 58 7.20 -8.04 -12.86
N VAL A 59 7.32 -7.85 -11.55
CA VAL A 59 8.61 -7.91 -10.83
C VAL A 59 8.95 -9.36 -10.55
N ALA A 60 10.17 -9.79 -10.85
CA ALA A 60 10.57 -11.17 -10.58
C ALA A 60 10.67 -11.40 -9.06
N GLY A 61 10.12 -12.52 -8.56
CA GLY A 61 10.24 -12.88 -7.15
C GLY A 61 11.69 -12.93 -6.64
N ALA A 62 12.64 -13.30 -7.50
CA ALA A 62 14.07 -13.28 -7.18
C ALA A 62 14.60 -11.87 -6.87
N GLU A 63 14.18 -10.86 -7.65
CA GLU A 63 14.56 -9.46 -7.44
C GLU A 63 14.01 -8.93 -6.11
N LEU A 64 12.78 -9.33 -5.75
CA LEU A 64 12.16 -8.99 -4.46
C LEU A 64 12.90 -9.64 -3.28
N VAL A 65 13.32 -10.90 -3.42
CA VAL A 65 14.11 -11.61 -2.39
C VAL A 65 15.51 -10.99 -2.27
N GLU A 66 16.13 -10.58 -3.37
CA GLU A 66 17.41 -9.91 -3.38
C GLU A 66 17.34 -8.54 -2.68
N ALA A 67 16.34 -7.72 -3.04
CA ALA A 67 16.10 -6.43 -2.39
C ALA A 67 15.78 -6.57 -0.90
N ALA A 68 15.12 -7.67 -0.49
CA ALA A 68 14.85 -7.94 0.92
C ALA A 68 16.13 -8.04 1.77
N GLN A 69 17.27 -8.43 1.19
CA GLN A 69 18.57 -8.58 1.88
C GLN A 69 18.51 -9.40 3.18
N VAL A 70 17.61 -10.38 3.25
CA VAL A 70 17.52 -11.31 4.40
C VAL A 70 18.18 -12.63 4.02
N ARG A 71 19.24 -12.98 4.76
CA ARG A 71 19.92 -14.28 4.57
C ARG A 71 19.11 -15.41 5.19
N LEU A 72 19.03 -16.55 4.49
CA LEU A 72 18.53 -17.78 5.11
C LEU A 72 19.39 -18.14 6.34
N GLY A 73 18.74 -18.67 7.37
CA GLY A 73 19.36 -18.93 8.67
C GLY A 73 19.34 -17.75 9.64
N THR A 74 18.89 -16.55 9.22
CA THR A 74 18.72 -15.41 10.13
C THR A 74 17.59 -15.71 11.14
N PRO A 75 17.80 -15.52 12.46
CA PRO A 75 16.72 -15.63 13.44
C PRO A 75 15.55 -14.71 13.10
N LEU A 76 14.32 -15.22 13.05
CA LEU A 76 13.13 -14.44 12.70
C LEU A 76 12.96 -13.21 13.61
N ILE A 77 13.36 -13.33 14.88
CA ILE A 77 13.30 -12.25 15.86
C ILE A 77 14.20 -11.05 15.49
N HIS A 78 15.31 -11.29 14.78
CA HIS A 78 16.23 -10.25 14.32
C HIS A 78 15.83 -9.61 12.99
N VAL A 79 14.90 -10.21 12.24
CA VAL A 79 14.43 -9.63 10.99
C VAL A 79 13.51 -8.47 11.32
N GLU A 80 13.88 -7.23 10.99
CA GLU A 80 13.01 -6.06 11.11
C GLU A 80 12.10 -5.92 9.88
N PRO A 81 10.78 -6.22 9.97
CA PRO A 81 9.91 -6.23 8.80
C PRO A 81 9.86 -4.88 8.10
N GLY A 82 9.73 -3.78 8.85
CA GLY A 82 9.71 -2.43 8.28
C GLY A 82 10.99 -2.04 7.53
N ALA A 83 12.15 -2.56 7.93
CA ALA A 83 13.39 -2.34 7.19
C ALA A 83 13.42 -3.13 5.88
N VAL A 84 12.89 -4.36 5.89
CA VAL A 84 12.73 -5.18 4.68
C VAL A 84 11.73 -4.53 3.73
N GLU A 85 10.57 -4.08 4.23
CA GLU A 85 9.53 -3.37 3.47
C GLU A 85 10.13 -2.19 2.70
N ARG A 86 10.83 -1.28 3.40
CA ARG A 86 11.47 -0.11 2.77
C ARG A 86 12.48 -0.47 1.68
N ARG A 87 13.23 -1.56 1.83
CA ARG A 87 14.18 -2.00 0.80
C ARG A 87 13.45 -2.53 -0.44
N VAL A 88 12.41 -3.33 -0.23
CA VAL A 88 11.57 -3.87 -1.32
C VAL A 88 10.82 -2.76 -2.04
N GLU A 89 10.29 -1.79 -1.30
CA GLU A 89 9.64 -0.57 -1.85
C GLU A 89 10.62 0.35 -2.61
N GLY A 90 11.93 0.15 -2.45
CA GLY A 90 12.94 0.82 -3.26
C GLY A 90 12.93 0.39 -4.73
N ILE A 91 12.31 -0.76 -5.05
CA ILE A 91 12.08 -1.17 -6.44
C ILE A 91 10.97 -0.28 -7.00
N ARG A 92 11.28 0.49 -8.06
CA ARG A 92 10.35 1.49 -8.62
C ARG A 92 8.99 0.92 -9.00
N GLN A 93 8.93 -0.34 -9.44
CA GLN A 93 7.71 -1.02 -9.84
C GLN A 93 6.84 -1.47 -8.64
N VAL A 94 7.33 -1.40 -7.41
CA VAL A 94 6.60 -1.74 -6.19
C VAL A 94 5.94 -0.49 -5.62
N GLU A 95 4.63 -0.55 -5.41
CA GLU A 95 3.84 0.52 -4.80
C GLU A 95 3.96 0.47 -3.28
N SER A 96 3.79 -0.72 -2.73
CA SER A 96 3.92 -1.01 -1.31
C SER A 96 4.34 -2.46 -1.09
N ALA A 97 5.01 -2.71 0.03
CA ALA A 97 5.36 -4.05 0.50
C ALA A 97 4.86 -4.26 1.93
N ARG A 98 4.45 -5.50 2.22
CA ARG A 98 4.14 -5.96 3.56
C ARG A 98 4.96 -7.18 3.89
N VAL A 99 5.67 -7.13 5.00
CA VAL A 99 6.53 -8.21 5.46
C VAL A 99 6.01 -8.77 6.76
N GLU A 100 5.79 -10.08 6.78
CA GLU A 100 5.28 -10.80 7.94
C GLU A 100 6.23 -11.94 8.32
N ARG A 101 6.51 -12.05 9.62
CA ARG A 101 7.17 -13.22 10.18
C ARG A 101 6.13 -14.33 10.35
N ARG A 102 6.22 -15.36 9.53
CA ARG A 102 5.40 -16.57 9.61
C ARG A 102 6.17 -17.63 10.39
N TRP A 103 5.94 -17.63 11.70
CA TRP A 103 6.52 -18.63 12.59
C TRP A 103 6.13 -20.04 12.16
N PRO A 104 7.03 -21.03 12.31
CA PRO A 104 8.33 -20.91 12.98
C PRO A 104 9.50 -20.47 12.08
N SER A 105 9.38 -20.47 10.75
CA SER A 105 10.57 -20.38 9.88
C SER A 105 10.42 -19.65 8.54
N THR A 106 9.32 -18.95 8.32
CA THR A 106 9.02 -18.33 7.03
C THR A 106 8.98 -16.81 7.16
N LEU A 107 9.58 -16.11 6.19
CA LEU A 107 9.36 -14.69 5.98
C LEU A 107 8.46 -14.51 4.76
N ARG A 108 7.27 -13.93 4.95
CA ARG A 108 6.34 -13.68 3.86
C ARG A 108 6.42 -12.22 3.43
N ILE A 109 6.67 -11.98 2.15
CA ILE A 109 6.71 -10.67 1.52
C ILE A 109 5.53 -10.61 0.56
N THR A 110 4.57 -9.71 0.82
CA THR A 110 3.45 -9.45 -0.07
C THR A 110 3.65 -8.08 -0.69
N VAL A 111 3.62 -7.98 -2.02
CA VAL A 111 3.83 -6.73 -2.74
C VAL A 111 2.58 -6.31 -3.50
N ALA A 112 2.36 -5.01 -3.60
CA ALA A 112 1.45 -4.43 -4.58
C ALA A 112 2.28 -3.73 -5.66
N GLU A 113 2.12 -4.12 -6.91
CA GLU A 113 2.84 -3.51 -8.03
C GLU A 113 2.17 -2.22 -8.50
N ARG A 114 2.97 -1.22 -8.85
CA ARG A 114 2.49 0.03 -9.43
C ARG A 114 1.89 -0.20 -10.80
N THR A 115 0.68 0.32 -11.00
CA THR A 115 0.02 0.30 -12.31
C THR A 115 0.17 1.67 -12.97
N PRO A 116 0.83 1.76 -14.14
CA PRO A 116 0.92 3.03 -14.86
C PRO A 116 -0.46 3.44 -15.39
N VAL A 117 -0.82 4.71 -15.19
CA VAL A 117 -2.12 5.27 -15.59
C VAL A 117 -1.98 6.34 -16.68
N ALA A 118 -0.79 6.93 -16.82
CA ALA A 118 -0.51 7.95 -17.81
C ALA A 118 0.90 7.83 -18.38
N ALA A 119 1.10 8.43 -19.55
CA ALA A 119 2.40 8.57 -20.17
C ALA A 119 2.84 10.04 -20.12
N ALA A 120 4.12 10.30 -19.94
CA ALA A 120 4.74 11.61 -20.13
C ALA A 120 5.83 11.51 -21.19
N ARG A 121 6.06 12.60 -21.94
CA ARG A 121 7.12 12.63 -22.95
C ARG A 121 8.49 12.66 -22.27
N ASP A 122 9.40 11.84 -22.78
CA ASP A 122 10.79 11.81 -22.33
C ASP A 122 11.70 11.61 -23.55
N GLY A 123 12.27 12.71 -24.05
CA GLY A 123 13.04 12.73 -25.29
C GLY A 123 12.26 12.15 -26.49
N SER A 124 12.77 11.06 -27.06
CA SER A 124 12.14 10.36 -28.19
C SER A 124 11.13 9.28 -27.76
N GLY A 125 10.97 9.05 -26.46
CA GLY A 125 10.09 8.03 -25.88
C GLY A 125 9.12 8.61 -24.86
N TYR A 126 8.72 7.74 -23.93
CA TYR A 126 7.75 8.03 -22.90
C TYR A 126 8.17 7.42 -21.57
N GLN A 127 7.89 8.13 -20.48
CA GLN A 127 7.86 7.57 -19.13
C GLN A 127 6.41 7.24 -18.77
N LEU A 128 6.18 6.05 -18.24
CA LEU A 128 4.87 5.62 -17.77
C LEU A 128 4.81 5.87 -16.26
N VAL A 129 3.84 6.68 -15.84
CA VAL A 129 3.67 7.11 -14.45
C VAL A 129 2.43 6.50 -13.83
N ASP A 130 2.52 6.19 -12.54
CA ASP A 130 1.37 5.75 -11.74
C ASP A 130 0.50 6.93 -11.28
N ARG A 131 -0.55 6.63 -10.52
CA ARG A 131 -1.48 7.64 -9.95
C ARG A 131 -0.84 8.62 -8.98
N PHE A 132 0.38 8.33 -8.49
CA PHE A 132 1.12 9.19 -7.57
C PHE A 132 2.20 10.01 -8.28
N GLY A 133 2.36 9.89 -9.59
CA GLY A 133 3.37 10.60 -10.36
C GLY A 133 4.76 9.95 -10.29
N VAL A 134 4.83 8.69 -9.85
CA VAL A 134 6.07 7.92 -9.84
C VAL A 134 6.26 7.23 -11.18
N VAL A 135 7.46 7.37 -11.74
CA VAL A 135 7.85 6.69 -12.99
C VAL A 135 8.03 5.20 -12.74
N VAL A 136 7.15 4.40 -13.33
CA VAL A 136 7.15 2.94 -13.23
C VAL A 136 8.13 2.33 -14.23
N THR A 137 8.10 2.79 -15.48
CA THR A 137 8.95 2.27 -16.56
C THR A 137 9.01 3.23 -17.76
N SER A 138 9.88 2.95 -18.72
CA SER A 138 10.01 3.73 -19.96
C SER A 138 9.51 2.92 -21.17
N ALA A 139 8.93 3.59 -22.16
CA ALA A 139 8.42 2.99 -23.38
C ALA A 139 8.82 3.81 -24.61
N ARG A 140 9.18 3.14 -25.72
CA ARG A 140 9.49 3.83 -27.00
C ARG A 140 8.24 4.41 -27.68
N ARG A 141 7.07 3.84 -27.40
CA ARG A 141 5.78 4.28 -27.96
C ARG A 141 4.77 4.39 -26.83
N ARG A 142 3.88 5.37 -26.91
CA ARG A 142 2.79 5.54 -25.95
C ARG A 142 1.83 4.35 -26.01
N PRO A 143 1.54 3.66 -24.89
CA PRO A 143 0.54 2.61 -24.84
C PRO A 143 -0.84 3.08 -25.33
N SER A 144 -1.56 2.20 -26.01
CA SER A 144 -2.91 2.52 -26.50
C SER A 144 -3.87 2.75 -25.33
N GLY A 145 -4.71 3.78 -25.45
CA GLY A 145 -5.72 4.12 -24.44
C GLY A 145 -5.18 4.86 -23.22
N MET A 146 -3.87 5.14 -23.16
CA MET A 146 -3.24 5.90 -22.09
C MET A 146 -3.11 7.39 -22.48
N PRO A 147 -3.59 8.32 -21.66
CA PRO A 147 -3.45 9.75 -21.94
C PRO A 147 -1.99 10.19 -21.80
N LEU A 148 -1.63 11.26 -22.51
CA LEU A 148 -0.39 11.98 -22.26
C LEU A 148 -0.64 13.00 -21.14
N VAL A 149 0.21 13.02 -20.11
CA VAL A 149 0.26 14.12 -19.14
C VAL A 149 1.24 15.17 -19.65
N ASP A 150 0.74 16.40 -19.79
CA ASP A 150 1.46 17.56 -20.29
C ASP A 150 1.55 18.60 -19.16
N ILE A 151 2.61 18.47 -18.37
CA ILE A 151 2.90 19.28 -17.18
C ILE A 151 4.40 19.57 -17.19
N ASP A 152 4.77 20.83 -16.93
CA ASP A 152 6.15 21.29 -16.98
C ASP A 152 7.07 20.54 -15.99
N ASN A 153 6.57 20.32 -14.76
CA ASN A 153 7.30 19.64 -13.70
C ASN A 153 6.58 18.36 -13.26
N LEU A 154 6.79 17.27 -14.00
CA LEU A 154 6.24 15.97 -13.63
C LEU A 154 7.00 15.38 -12.43
N SER A 155 6.38 15.47 -11.26
CA SER A 155 6.93 14.93 -10.01
C SER A 155 5.83 14.44 -9.07
N ALA A 156 6.12 13.39 -8.31
CA ALA A 156 5.21 12.91 -7.26
C ALA A 156 4.94 13.95 -6.15
N THR A 157 5.86 14.90 -5.95
CA THR A 157 5.71 15.99 -4.98
C THR A 157 4.99 17.20 -5.55
N ASP A 158 4.83 17.30 -6.88
CA ASP A 158 4.19 18.43 -7.54
C ASP A 158 2.66 18.37 -7.39
N PRO A 159 2.00 19.41 -6.84
CA PRO A 159 0.55 19.38 -6.65
C PRO A 159 -0.25 19.33 -7.97
N SER A 160 0.23 19.94 -9.05
CA SER A 160 -0.45 19.89 -10.36
C SER A 160 -0.40 18.50 -10.97
N THR A 161 0.72 17.80 -10.84
CA THR A 161 0.89 16.39 -11.21
C THR A 161 -0.10 15.50 -10.46
N ARG A 162 -0.23 15.68 -9.14
CA ARG A 162 -1.21 14.93 -8.35
C ARG A 162 -2.66 15.24 -8.76
N ALA A 163 -2.98 16.50 -9.06
CA ALA A 163 -4.31 16.88 -9.53
C ALA A 163 -4.65 16.21 -10.86
N ALA A 164 -3.77 16.31 -11.86
CA ALA A 164 -3.95 15.68 -13.16
C ALA A 164 -4.14 14.16 -13.06
N LEU A 165 -3.31 13.49 -12.27
CA LEU A 165 -3.36 12.03 -12.11
C LEU A 165 -4.58 11.57 -11.30
N ALA A 166 -5.03 12.35 -10.33
CA ALA A 166 -6.29 12.09 -9.63
C ALA A 166 -7.50 12.15 -10.58
N VAL A 167 -7.50 13.10 -11.53
CA VAL A 167 -8.53 13.15 -12.58
C VAL A 167 -8.45 11.91 -13.47
N VAL A 168 -7.26 11.53 -13.92
CA VAL A 168 -7.05 10.31 -14.73
C VAL A 168 -7.58 9.06 -14.03
N ASP A 169 -7.26 8.88 -12.75
CA ASP A 169 -7.68 7.74 -11.93
C ASP A 169 -9.21 7.69 -11.72
N ALA A 170 -9.87 8.85 -11.68
CA ALA A 170 -11.31 8.95 -11.51
C ALA A 170 -12.13 8.71 -12.79
N LEU A 171 -11.50 8.78 -13.98
CA LEU A 171 -12.21 8.62 -15.25
C LEU A 171 -12.64 7.16 -15.46
N PRO A 172 -13.92 6.90 -15.83
CA PRO A 172 -14.34 5.59 -16.30
C PRO A 172 -13.48 5.16 -17.49
N GLY A 173 -13.11 3.88 -17.55
CA GLY A 173 -12.21 3.37 -18.61
C GLY A 173 -12.69 3.67 -20.04
N ALA A 174 -14.01 3.77 -20.26
CA ALA A 174 -14.57 4.18 -21.55
C ALA A 174 -14.28 5.64 -21.93
N VAL A 175 -14.26 6.55 -20.95
CA VAL A 175 -13.91 7.96 -21.13
C VAL A 175 -12.40 8.12 -21.20
N LEU A 176 -11.65 7.46 -20.31
CA LEU A 176 -10.18 7.50 -20.28
C LEU A 176 -9.57 7.15 -21.64
N ARG A 177 -10.09 6.10 -22.30
CA ARG A 177 -9.63 5.70 -23.65
C ARG A 177 -9.87 6.75 -24.74
N LYS A 178 -10.78 7.71 -24.53
CA LYS A 178 -11.02 8.84 -25.44
C LYS A 178 -10.13 10.04 -25.12
N VAL A 179 -9.54 10.12 -23.93
CA VAL A 179 -8.62 11.19 -23.57
C VAL A 179 -7.29 11.00 -24.31
N SER A 180 -6.79 12.09 -24.86
CA SER A 180 -5.52 12.15 -25.58
C SER A 180 -4.44 12.85 -24.76
N VAL A 181 -4.79 13.95 -24.09
CA VAL A 181 -3.89 14.76 -23.26
C VAL A 181 -4.62 15.21 -22.00
N VAL A 182 -3.90 15.29 -20.90
CA VAL A 182 -4.30 15.86 -19.60
C VAL A 182 -3.26 16.93 -19.28
N SER A 183 -3.69 18.18 -19.07
CA SER A 183 -2.82 19.25 -18.61
C SER A 183 -3.35 19.82 -17.30
N ALA A 184 -2.44 20.32 -16.47
CA ALA A 184 -2.78 20.97 -15.22
C ALA A 184 -1.89 22.20 -15.01
N PRO A 185 -2.27 23.36 -15.57
CA PRO A 185 -1.54 24.62 -15.36
C PRO A 185 -1.45 24.99 -13.87
N SER A 186 -2.46 24.61 -13.07
CA SER A 186 -2.45 24.74 -11.62
C SER A 186 -3.14 23.55 -10.96
N PRO A 187 -3.00 23.35 -9.63
CA PRO A 187 -3.64 22.23 -8.93
C PRO A 187 -5.17 22.32 -8.92
N THR A 188 -5.72 23.50 -9.19
CA THR A 188 -7.16 23.79 -9.25
C THR A 188 -7.68 23.90 -10.68
N GLU A 189 -6.83 23.75 -11.68
CA GLU A 189 -7.17 23.88 -13.08
C GLU A 189 -6.62 22.67 -13.84
N VAL A 190 -7.48 21.69 -14.08
CA VAL A 190 -7.18 20.53 -14.91
C VAL A 190 -8.00 20.61 -16.19
N ASN A 191 -7.36 20.33 -17.31
CA ASN A 191 -7.97 20.32 -18.64
C ASN A 191 -7.71 18.98 -19.33
N LEU A 192 -8.71 18.46 -20.03
CA LEU A 192 -8.59 17.24 -20.82
C LEU A 192 -8.83 17.55 -22.29
N ARG A 193 -8.00 16.97 -23.16
CA ARG A 193 -8.22 16.99 -24.60
C ARG A 193 -8.54 15.61 -25.11
N LEU A 194 -9.66 15.45 -25.78
CA LEU A 194 -10.11 14.19 -26.36
C LEU A 194 -9.42 13.91 -27.69
N LYS A 195 -9.41 12.65 -28.12
CA LYS A 195 -8.77 12.18 -29.36
C LYS A 195 -9.42 12.74 -30.63
N ASP A 196 -10.68 13.13 -30.55
CA ASP A 196 -11.45 13.74 -31.64
C ASP A 196 -11.34 15.27 -31.67
N GLY A 197 -10.48 15.85 -30.82
CA GLY A 197 -10.22 17.29 -30.78
C GLY A 197 -11.09 18.07 -29.80
N ARG A 198 -12.12 17.46 -29.19
CA ARG A 198 -12.97 18.12 -28.19
C ARG A 198 -12.23 18.37 -26.88
N HIS A 199 -12.70 19.35 -26.12
CA HIS A 199 -12.08 19.80 -24.87
C HIS A 199 -12.99 19.55 -23.67
N VAL A 200 -12.40 19.25 -22.53
CA VAL A 200 -13.10 19.16 -21.24
C VAL A 200 -12.40 20.06 -20.25
N GLU A 201 -13.15 21.02 -19.70
CA GLU A 201 -12.72 21.85 -18.59
C GLU A 201 -13.11 21.13 -17.30
N TRP A 202 -12.12 20.57 -16.62
CA TRP A 202 -12.37 19.81 -15.39
C TRP A 202 -12.33 20.68 -14.15
N GLY A 203 -11.49 21.73 -14.18
CA GLY A 203 -11.16 22.51 -13.02
C GLY A 203 -10.44 21.65 -11.98
N SER A 204 -10.81 21.82 -10.72
CA SER A 204 -10.12 21.19 -9.59
C SER A 204 -10.50 19.70 -9.42
N PRO A 205 -9.62 18.87 -8.83
CA PRO A 205 -9.82 17.41 -8.74
C PRO A 205 -10.86 16.98 -7.67
N GLU A 206 -11.47 17.92 -6.93
CA GLU A 206 -12.51 17.59 -5.97
C GLU A 206 -13.75 17.01 -6.66
N ARG A 207 -14.38 16.06 -5.99
CA ARG A 207 -15.56 15.33 -6.49
C ARG A 207 -15.34 14.72 -7.88
N SER A 208 -14.09 14.35 -8.21
CA SER A 208 -13.72 13.82 -9.53
C SER A 208 -14.56 12.61 -9.96
N ALA A 209 -14.91 11.72 -9.04
CA ALA A 209 -15.76 10.57 -9.35
C ALA A 209 -17.18 10.98 -9.82
N GLU A 210 -17.73 12.07 -9.29
CA GLU A 210 -19.04 12.60 -9.68
C GLU A 210 -18.94 13.35 -11.02
N LYS A 211 -17.94 14.22 -11.17
CA LYS A 211 -17.63 14.92 -12.44
C LYS A 211 -17.45 13.93 -13.59
N ALA A 212 -16.76 12.82 -13.35
CA ALA A 212 -16.54 11.79 -14.36
C ALA A 212 -17.85 11.12 -14.83
N ARG A 213 -18.79 10.90 -13.92
CA ARG A 213 -20.13 10.37 -14.25
C ARG A 213 -20.92 11.37 -15.07
N THR A 214 -20.90 12.64 -14.68
CA THR A 214 -21.54 13.73 -15.44
C THR A 214 -20.95 13.86 -16.84
N LEU A 215 -19.62 13.88 -16.96
CA LEU A 215 -18.92 13.92 -18.25
C LEU A 215 -19.35 12.76 -19.16
N ALA A 216 -19.43 11.53 -18.63
CA ALA A 216 -19.87 10.38 -19.41
C ALA A 216 -21.30 10.52 -19.98
N ILE A 217 -22.17 11.27 -19.30
CA ILE A 217 -23.52 11.59 -19.78
C ILE A 217 -23.46 12.72 -20.83
N LEU A 218 -22.72 13.79 -20.55
CA LEU A 218 -22.59 14.94 -21.45
C LEU A 218 -21.98 14.57 -22.80
N MET A 219 -21.01 13.65 -22.81
CA MET A 219 -20.37 13.16 -24.03
C MET A 219 -21.31 12.41 -25.00
N LYS A 220 -22.56 12.14 -24.60
CA LYS A 220 -23.60 11.64 -25.51
C LYS A 220 -24.19 12.74 -26.40
N ARG A 221 -24.02 14.01 -26.01
CA ARG A 221 -24.40 15.18 -26.80
C ARG A 221 -23.20 15.66 -27.59
N ASP A 222 -23.46 16.18 -28.79
CA ASP A 222 -22.42 16.80 -29.60
C ASP A 222 -22.13 18.21 -29.09
N ALA A 223 -20.89 18.47 -28.72
CA ALA A 223 -20.39 19.74 -28.19
C ALA A 223 -18.88 19.81 -28.40
N GLN A 224 -18.34 21.02 -28.57
CA GLN A 224 -16.89 21.20 -28.72
C GLN A 224 -16.20 21.27 -27.36
N VAL A 225 -16.86 21.87 -26.37
CA VAL A 225 -16.37 22.01 -25.00
C VAL A 225 -17.36 21.41 -24.00
N TYR A 226 -16.85 20.59 -23.08
CA TYR A 226 -17.59 20.07 -21.93
C TYR A 226 -17.05 20.70 -20.65
N ASP A 227 -17.81 21.59 -20.02
CA ASP A 227 -17.45 22.13 -18.71
C ASP A 227 -18.04 21.27 -17.59
N VAL A 228 -17.16 20.68 -16.79
CA VAL A 228 -17.50 19.92 -15.57
C VAL A 228 -16.80 20.48 -14.33
N SER A 229 -16.29 21.72 -14.41
CA SER A 229 -15.65 22.44 -13.30
C SER A 229 -16.57 22.58 -12.10
N SER A 230 -17.86 22.83 -12.36
CA SER A 230 -18.93 22.94 -11.36
C SER A 230 -20.04 21.91 -11.64
N PRO A 231 -20.19 20.87 -10.80
CA PRO A 231 -21.18 19.80 -11.02
C PRO A 231 -22.63 20.28 -11.14
N GLU A 232 -22.94 21.45 -10.60
CA GLU A 232 -24.29 22.01 -10.50
C GLU A 232 -24.69 22.86 -11.73
N VAL A 233 -23.73 23.25 -12.58
CA VAL A 233 -23.94 24.13 -13.74
C VAL A 233 -23.14 23.64 -14.95
N ALA A 234 -23.11 22.32 -15.18
CA ALA A 234 -22.39 21.79 -16.33
C ALA A 234 -23.03 22.31 -17.64
N THR A 235 -22.26 23.06 -18.42
CA THR A 235 -22.71 23.64 -19.69
C THR A 235 -21.93 23.05 -20.86
N THR A 236 -22.54 23.07 -22.05
CA THR A 236 -21.91 22.70 -23.32
C THR A 236 -21.88 23.93 -24.21
N GLN A 237 -20.71 24.26 -24.75
CA GLN A 237 -20.53 25.33 -25.73
C GLN A 237 -20.04 24.78 -27.07
#